data_AF-A0A4V2AWZ5-F1
#
_entry.id   AF-A0A4V2AWZ5-F1
#
_cell.length_a   1.000
_cell.length_b   1.000
_cell.length_c   1.000
_cell.angle_alpha   90.00
_cell.angle_beta   90.00
_cell.angle_gamma   90.00
#
_symmetry.space_group_name_H-M   'P 1'
#
loop_
_entity.id
_entity.type
_entity.pdbx_description
1 polymer ?
#
loop_
_entity_poly.entity_id
_entity_poly.type
_entity_poly.pdbx_seq_one_letter_code
_entity_poly.pdbx_strand_id
1 'polypeptide(L)'
;MNNLTAYRSPITLLSLSAAESANFSEDILLQAKQKLAGHAPLNEELETALRNVTASTWPFHKTIREQEGLLLFLEEGRFNEAALEKASFLRYNPSFVQFISGPFAVAFQKASAIICQQKEAYPTLRKLLNYASFILPQHEAFAFASINDYLQQHTRSLALLSWEQFIANEEQLGFVFSGDWTALMNSLPDACTAHRNEMINTL
;
A
#
# COMPACT_ATOMS: atom_id res chain seq x y z
N MET A 1 3.26 16.14 -10.06
CA MET A 1 2.45 15.01 -9.56
C MET A 1 3.06 13.73 -10.11
N ASN A 2 3.63 12.89 -9.25
CA ASN A 2 4.01 11.54 -9.66
C ASN A 2 2.71 10.74 -9.80
N ASN A 3 2.33 10.41 -11.04
CA ASN A 3 1.19 9.53 -11.29
C ASN A 3 1.60 8.11 -10.86
N LEU A 4 1.41 7.80 -9.58
CA LEU A 4 1.56 6.45 -9.08
C LEU A 4 0.37 5.61 -9.55
N THR A 5 0.67 4.45 -10.13
CA THR A 5 -0.34 3.54 -10.67
C THR A 5 -0.41 2.27 -9.84
N ALA A 6 -1.62 1.73 -9.67
CA ALA A 6 -1.80 0.42 -9.04
C ALA A 6 -1.04 -0.65 -9.83
N TYR A 7 -0.54 -1.65 -9.11
CA TYR A 7 0.11 -2.79 -9.78
C TYR A 7 -0.93 -3.62 -10.51
N ARG A 8 -0.52 -4.15 -11.67
CA ARG A 8 -1.21 -5.22 -12.39
C ARG A 8 -0.17 -6.22 -12.85
N SER A 9 -0.35 -7.49 -12.51
CA SER A 9 0.60 -8.54 -12.88
C SER A 9 0.62 -8.74 -14.40
N PRO A 10 1.72 -8.43 -15.10
CA PRO A 10 1.79 -8.67 -16.55
C PRO A 10 1.71 -10.16 -16.89
N ILE A 11 2.16 -11.04 -15.99
CA ILE A 11 2.04 -12.49 -16.13
C ILE A 11 0.57 -12.91 -16.17
N THR A 12 -0.26 -12.33 -15.30
CA THR A 12 -1.70 -12.59 -15.24
C THR A 12 -2.40 -11.98 -16.45
N LEU A 13 -2.11 -10.72 -16.79
CA LEU A 13 -2.72 -10.02 -17.92
C LEU A 13 -2.45 -10.73 -19.26
N LEU A 14 -1.20 -11.16 -19.47
CA LEU A 14 -0.79 -11.84 -20.69
C LEU A 14 -1.15 -13.34 -20.70
N SER A 15 -1.75 -13.84 -19.62
CA SER A 15 -2.13 -15.25 -19.45
C SER A 15 -0.95 -16.21 -19.72
N LEU A 16 0.25 -15.84 -19.29
CA LEU A 16 1.46 -16.61 -19.54
C LEU A 16 1.52 -17.81 -18.61
N SER A 17 1.88 -18.97 -19.17
CA SER A 17 2.17 -20.17 -18.39
C SER A 17 3.43 -19.99 -17.54
N ALA A 18 3.63 -20.89 -16.57
CA ALA A 18 4.85 -20.92 -15.77
C ALA A 18 6.11 -21.12 -16.63
N ALA A 19 6.02 -21.92 -17.70
CA ALA A 19 7.13 -22.18 -18.61
C ALA A 19 7.46 -20.95 -19.48
N GLU A 20 6.45 -20.29 -20.03
CA GLU A 20 6.64 -19.04 -20.79
C GLU A 20 7.20 -17.93 -19.91
N SER A 21 6.73 -17.86 -18.66
CA SER A 21 7.25 -16.91 -17.68
C SER A 21 8.67 -17.22 -17.23
N ALA A 22 9.09 -18.49 -17.27
CA ALA A 22 10.45 -18.89 -16.89
C ALA A 22 11.50 -18.49 -17.94
N ASN A 23 11.15 -18.60 -19.22
CA ASN A 23 12.05 -18.36 -20.35
C ASN A 23 11.80 -17.01 -21.05
N PHE A 24 11.42 -15.99 -20.27
CA PHE A 24 10.99 -14.71 -20.81
C PHE A 24 12.03 -14.06 -21.73
N SER A 25 11.53 -13.54 -22.85
CA SER A 25 12.24 -12.68 -23.79
C SER A 25 11.32 -11.54 -24.24
N GLU A 26 11.90 -10.47 -24.79
CA GLU A 26 11.11 -9.38 -25.36
C GLU A 26 10.22 -9.85 -26.53
N ASP A 27 10.66 -10.87 -27.26
CA ASP A 27 9.86 -11.50 -28.32
C ASP A 27 8.61 -12.21 -27.76
N ILE A 28 8.72 -12.89 -26.60
CA ILE A 28 7.56 -13.50 -25.92
C ILE A 28 6.57 -12.40 -25.51
N LEU A 29 7.07 -11.28 -24.99
CA LEU A 29 6.22 -10.14 -24.64
C LEU A 29 5.50 -9.56 -25.87
N LEU A 30 6.21 -9.41 -26.99
CA LEU A 30 5.63 -8.91 -28.24
C LEU A 30 4.56 -9.85 -28.78
N GLN A 31 4.84 -11.16 -28.82
CA GLN A 31 3.87 -12.18 -29.24
C GLN A 31 2.64 -12.21 -28.33
N ALA A 32 2.83 -12.12 -27.01
CA ALA A 32 1.74 -12.09 -26.06
C ALA A 32 0.88 -10.82 -26.21
N LYS A 33 1.50 -9.65 -26.45
CA LYS A 33 0.80 -8.39 -26.75
C LYS A 33 -0.02 -8.49 -28.04
N GLN A 34 0.56 -9.04 -29.11
CA GLN A 34 -0.13 -9.24 -30.40
C GLN A 34 -1.32 -10.19 -30.25
N LYS A 35 -1.16 -11.28 -29.51
CA LYS A 35 -2.24 -12.22 -29.22
C LYS A 35 -3.38 -11.52 -28.45
N LEU A 36 -3.05 -10.71 -27.45
CA LEU A 36 -4.05 -9.97 -26.66
C LEU A 36 -4.83 -8.98 -27.55
N ALA A 37 -4.12 -8.18 -28.35
CA ALA A 37 -4.70 -7.19 -29.26
C ALA A 37 -5.60 -7.82 -30.34
N GLY A 38 -5.29 -9.05 -30.78
CA GLY A 38 -6.11 -9.80 -31.73
C GLY A 38 -7.44 -10.29 -31.17
N HIS A 39 -7.62 -10.32 -29.84
CA HIS A 39 -8.87 -10.73 -29.19
C HIS A 39 -9.67 -9.52 -28.67
N ALA A 40 -9.00 -8.47 -28.24
CA ALA A 40 -9.59 -7.19 -27.87
C ALA A 40 -8.54 -6.07 -27.97
N PRO A 41 -8.88 -4.85 -28.44
CA PRO A 41 -7.94 -3.73 -28.40
C PRO A 41 -7.49 -3.50 -26.95
N LEU A 42 -6.18 -3.32 -26.75
CA LEU A 42 -5.61 -2.99 -25.46
C LEU A 42 -6.21 -1.65 -24.99
N ASN A 43 -6.79 -1.62 -23.80
CA ASN A 43 -7.19 -0.36 -23.19
C ASN A 43 -5.96 0.34 -22.59
N GLU A 44 -6.08 1.63 -22.29
CA GLU A 44 -4.99 2.46 -21.76
C GLU A 44 -4.39 1.91 -20.45
N GLU A 45 -5.19 1.25 -19.61
CA GLU A 45 -4.73 0.61 -18.37
C GLU A 45 -3.81 -0.57 -18.65
N LEU A 46 -4.17 -1.44 -19.61
CA LEU A 46 -3.35 -2.57 -20.06
C LEU A 46 -2.05 -2.09 -20.70
N GLU A 47 -2.11 -1.07 -21.55
CA GLU A 47 -0.90 -0.50 -22.16
C GLU A 47 0.04 0.08 -21.10
N THR A 48 -0.51 0.78 -20.11
CA THR A 48 0.27 1.35 -19.01
C THR A 48 0.93 0.26 -18.15
N ALA A 49 0.18 -0.79 -17.80
CA ALA A 49 0.71 -1.93 -17.04
C ALA A 49 1.85 -2.66 -17.78
N LEU A 50 1.77 -2.72 -19.12
CA LEU A 50 2.73 -3.42 -19.96
C LEU A 50 3.88 -2.53 -20.47
N ARG A 51 3.85 -1.21 -20.20
CA ARG A 51 4.85 -0.25 -20.69
C ARG A 51 6.22 -0.46 -20.05
N ASN A 52 6.26 -0.92 -18.79
CA ASN A 52 7.50 -1.06 -18.01
C ASN A 52 7.99 -2.51 -17.89
N VAL A 53 7.44 -3.42 -18.69
CA VAL A 53 7.82 -4.84 -18.71
C VAL A 53 9.02 -5.01 -19.63
N THR A 54 10.18 -5.32 -19.05
CA THR A 54 11.46 -5.52 -19.76
C THR A 54 12.13 -6.78 -19.23
N ALA A 55 13.17 -7.27 -19.90
CA ALA A 55 13.98 -8.39 -19.39
C ALA A 55 14.56 -8.10 -17.99
N SER A 56 14.87 -6.83 -17.69
CA SER A 56 15.44 -6.42 -16.39
C SER A 56 14.41 -6.41 -15.25
N THR A 57 13.15 -6.08 -15.54
CA THR A 57 12.07 -6.00 -14.54
C THR A 57 11.28 -7.30 -14.41
N TRP A 58 11.40 -8.19 -15.41
CA TRP A 58 10.70 -9.48 -15.43
C TRP A 58 10.92 -10.36 -14.18
N PRO A 59 12.16 -10.50 -13.66
CA PRO A 59 12.38 -11.31 -12.46
C PRO A 59 11.54 -10.83 -11.27
N PHE A 60 11.36 -9.52 -11.12
CA PHE A 60 10.53 -8.97 -10.04
C PHE A 60 9.06 -9.27 -10.23
N HIS A 61 8.54 -9.19 -11.46
CA HIS A 61 7.16 -9.58 -11.75
C HIS A 61 6.91 -11.06 -11.43
N LYS A 62 7.86 -11.95 -11.74
CA LYS A 62 7.79 -13.36 -11.36
C LYS A 62 7.78 -13.52 -9.84
N THR A 63 8.70 -12.87 -9.14
CA THR A 63 8.76 -12.92 -7.68
C THR A 63 7.44 -12.46 -7.06
N ILE A 64 6.83 -11.37 -7.54
CA ILE A 64 5.52 -10.93 -7.06
C ILE A 64 4.45 -12.01 -7.33
N ARG A 65 4.44 -12.62 -8.52
CA ARG A 65 3.46 -13.65 -8.88
C ARG A 65 3.56 -14.90 -8.00
N GLU A 66 4.77 -15.26 -7.58
CA GLU A 66 5.07 -16.38 -6.68
C GLU A 66 4.68 -16.07 -5.22
N GLN A 67 4.65 -14.79 -4.84
CA GLN A 67 4.22 -14.33 -3.52
C GLN A 67 2.74 -13.89 -3.54
N GLU A 68 1.81 -14.85 -3.49
CA GLU A 68 0.37 -14.61 -3.62
C GLU A 68 -0.16 -13.48 -2.70
N GLY A 69 0.27 -13.43 -1.44
CA GLY A 69 -0.14 -12.38 -0.51
C GLY A 69 0.31 -10.97 -0.93
N LEU A 70 1.52 -10.85 -1.46
CA LEU A 70 2.02 -9.58 -1.99
C LEU A 70 1.28 -9.20 -3.27
N LEU A 71 1.02 -10.16 -4.17
CA LEU A 71 0.26 -9.91 -5.38
C LEU A 71 -1.14 -9.37 -5.07
N LEU A 72 -1.89 -10.06 -4.20
CA LEU A 72 -3.24 -9.64 -3.80
C LEU A 72 -3.23 -8.27 -3.12
N PHE A 73 -2.24 -8.02 -2.26
CA PHE A 73 -2.08 -6.70 -1.65
C PHE A 73 -1.87 -5.63 -2.72
N LEU A 74 -0.94 -5.85 -3.66
CA LEU A 74 -0.59 -4.89 -4.70
C LEU A 74 -1.73 -4.60 -5.69
N GLU A 75 -2.54 -5.61 -6.04
CA GLU A 75 -3.63 -5.46 -7.01
C GLU A 75 -4.92 -4.93 -6.35
N GLU A 76 -5.25 -5.42 -5.16
CA GLU A 76 -6.53 -5.14 -4.52
C GLU A 76 -6.45 -4.11 -3.39
N GLY A 77 -5.27 -3.86 -2.81
CA GLY A 77 -5.09 -3.04 -1.60
C GLY A 77 -5.72 -3.67 -0.37
N ARG A 78 -5.83 -5.01 -0.32
CA ARG A 78 -6.35 -5.74 0.85
C ARG A 78 -5.21 -6.22 1.72
N PHE A 79 -5.17 -5.75 2.96
CA PHE A 79 -4.14 -6.16 3.92
C PHE A 79 -4.50 -7.50 4.58
N ASN A 80 -3.61 -8.48 4.42
CA ASN A 80 -3.62 -9.73 5.16
C ASN A 80 -2.19 -9.99 5.65
N GLU A 81 -1.98 -9.77 6.94
CA GLU A 81 -0.66 -9.89 7.59
C GLU A 81 -0.02 -11.26 7.32
N ALA A 82 -0.73 -12.37 7.58
CA ALA A 82 -0.18 -13.71 7.43
C ALA A 82 0.22 -14.05 5.97
N ALA A 83 -0.50 -13.49 4.99
CA ALA A 83 -0.18 -13.67 3.59
C ALA A 83 0.99 -12.78 3.14
N LEU A 84 1.01 -11.52 3.58
CA LEU A 84 2.06 -10.55 3.22
C LEU A 84 3.39 -10.85 3.92
N GLU A 85 3.37 -11.44 5.11
CA GLU A 85 4.57 -11.79 5.87
C GLU A 85 5.49 -12.76 5.12
N LYS A 86 4.93 -13.64 4.29
CA LYS A 86 5.72 -14.56 3.45
C LYS A 86 6.65 -13.82 2.47
N ALA A 87 6.29 -12.59 2.11
CA ALA A 87 7.05 -11.72 1.23
C ALA A 87 7.94 -10.72 1.99
N SER A 88 7.94 -10.71 3.34
CA SER A 88 8.60 -9.68 4.14
C SER A 88 10.12 -9.62 3.88
N PHE A 89 10.75 -10.76 3.60
CA PHE A 89 12.18 -10.84 3.29
C PHE A 89 12.58 -10.03 2.04
N LEU A 90 11.64 -9.75 1.12
CA LEU A 90 11.94 -8.99 -0.10
C LEU A 90 12.29 -7.53 0.16
N ARG A 91 11.95 -6.99 1.35
CA ARG A 91 12.33 -5.64 1.75
C ARG A 91 13.83 -5.43 1.86
N TYR A 92 14.60 -6.51 1.96
CA TYR A 92 16.07 -6.47 2.02
C TYR A 92 16.74 -6.44 0.64
N ASN A 93 15.98 -6.48 -0.45
CA ASN A 93 16.49 -6.31 -1.82
C ASN A 93 16.20 -4.88 -2.32
N PRO A 94 17.20 -3.97 -2.34
CA PRO A 94 16.98 -2.58 -2.72
C PRO A 94 16.45 -2.39 -4.13
N SER A 95 16.89 -3.20 -5.09
CA SER A 95 16.41 -3.14 -6.48
C SER A 95 14.95 -3.54 -6.59
N PHE A 96 14.52 -4.54 -5.79
CA PHE A 96 13.12 -4.92 -5.70
C PHE A 96 12.28 -3.81 -5.07
N VAL A 97 12.74 -3.23 -3.95
CA VAL A 97 12.06 -2.11 -3.29
C VAL A 97 11.92 -0.93 -4.24
N GLN A 98 12.98 -0.57 -4.96
CA GLN A 98 12.95 0.50 -5.97
C GLN A 98 11.92 0.24 -7.07
N PHE A 99 11.80 -1.01 -7.50
CA PHE A 99 10.81 -1.42 -8.49
C PHE A 99 9.38 -1.36 -7.97
N ILE A 100 9.09 -1.88 -6.77
CA ILE A 100 7.72 -2.00 -6.25
C ILE A 100 7.22 -0.77 -5.51
N SER A 101 8.09 0.16 -5.12
CA SER A 101 7.73 1.18 -4.14
C SER A 101 6.53 2.04 -4.54
N GLY A 102 6.45 2.45 -5.80
CA GLY A 102 5.32 3.24 -6.30
C GLY A 102 4.00 2.47 -6.21
N PRO A 103 3.89 1.29 -6.84
CA PRO A 103 2.69 0.46 -6.73
C PRO A 103 2.36 0.03 -5.29
N PHE A 104 3.37 -0.24 -4.46
CA PHE A 104 3.18 -0.57 -3.05
C PHE A 104 2.57 0.61 -2.27
N ALA A 105 3.03 1.84 -2.52
CA ALA A 105 2.44 3.05 -1.94
C ALA A 105 0.95 3.21 -2.28
N VAL A 106 0.54 2.85 -3.51
CA VAL A 106 -0.87 2.84 -3.94
C VAL A 106 -1.69 1.83 -3.15
N ALA A 107 -1.21 0.59 -3.07
CA ALA A 107 -1.87 -0.45 -2.30
C ALA A 107 -1.94 -0.11 -0.80
N PHE A 108 -0.86 0.46 -0.25
CA PHE A 108 -0.76 0.88 1.15
C PHE A 108 -1.74 1.99 1.50
N GLN A 109 -1.84 3.03 0.67
CA GLN A 109 -2.80 4.12 0.87
C GLN A 109 -4.24 3.59 0.85
N LYS A 110 -4.55 2.68 -0.08
CA LYS A 110 -5.87 2.04 -0.18
C LYS A 110 -6.17 1.17 1.04
N ALA A 111 -5.22 0.34 1.45
CA ALA A 111 -5.36 -0.53 2.61
C ALA A 111 -5.58 0.28 3.90
N SER A 112 -4.77 1.31 4.11
CA SER A 112 -4.90 2.19 5.29
C SER A 112 -6.25 2.91 5.31
N ALA A 113 -6.76 3.41 4.17
CA ALA A 113 -8.09 4.01 4.10
C ALA A 113 -9.20 3.04 4.54
N ILE A 114 -9.12 1.78 4.11
CA ILE A 114 -10.07 0.73 4.51
C ILE A 114 -9.96 0.43 6.00
N ILE A 115 -8.74 0.28 6.53
CA ILE A 115 -8.49 -0.05 7.93
C ILE A 115 -8.97 1.07 8.86
N CYS A 116 -8.77 2.34 8.49
CA CYS A 116 -9.21 3.51 9.27
C CYS A 116 -10.74 3.55 9.52
N GLN A 117 -11.53 2.83 8.72
CA GLN A 117 -12.98 2.74 8.85
C GLN A 117 -13.45 1.57 9.74
N GLN A 118 -12.51 0.74 10.23
CA GLN A 118 -12.81 -0.47 11.00
C GLN A 118 -12.68 -0.25 12.51
N LYS A 119 -13.38 -1.08 13.29
CA LYS A 119 -13.34 -1.03 14.76
C LYS A 119 -11.92 -1.30 15.33
N GLU A 120 -11.15 -2.16 14.67
CA GLU A 120 -9.79 -2.54 15.07
C GLU A 120 -8.71 -1.79 14.29
N ALA A 121 -8.98 -0.52 13.95
CA ALA A 121 -8.10 0.29 13.10
C ALA A 121 -6.66 0.35 13.63
N TYR A 122 -6.46 0.64 14.93
CA TYR A 122 -5.12 0.90 15.48
C TYR A 122 -4.17 -0.30 15.47
N PRO A 123 -4.54 -1.48 16.02
CA PRO A 123 -3.65 -2.64 15.97
C PRO A 123 -3.39 -3.09 14.52
N THR A 124 -4.38 -2.96 13.64
CA THR A 124 -4.25 -3.37 12.22
C THR A 124 -3.37 -2.40 11.42
N LEU A 125 -3.50 -1.08 11.63
CA LEU A 125 -2.61 -0.08 11.04
C LEU A 125 -1.16 -0.29 11.49
N ARG A 126 -0.94 -0.58 12.78
CA ARG A 126 0.40 -0.84 13.31
C ARG A 126 1.06 -2.04 12.62
N LYS A 127 0.29 -3.10 12.36
CA LYS A 127 0.77 -4.26 11.59
C LYS A 127 1.10 -3.89 10.15
N LEU A 128 0.27 -3.08 9.49
CA LEU A 128 0.55 -2.58 8.14
C LEU A 128 1.83 -1.73 8.10
N LEU A 129 2.07 -0.89 9.12
CA LEU A 129 3.26 -0.05 9.23
C LEU A 129 4.58 -0.84 9.27
N ASN A 130 4.58 -2.11 9.70
CA ASN A 130 5.76 -2.98 9.64
C ASN A 130 6.28 -3.21 8.21
N TYR A 131 5.46 -2.92 7.20
CA TYR A 131 5.78 -3.06 5.79
C TYR A 131 6.12 -1.72 5.11
N ALA A 132 6.20 -0.62 5.87
CA ALA A 132 6.56 0.71 5.36
C ALA A 132 7.93 0.75 4.65
N SER A 133 8.84 -0.17 4.99
CA SER A 133 10.16 -0.32 4.33
C SER A 133 10.12 -0.60 2.82
N PHE A 134 8.97 -1.01 2.27
CA PHE A 134 8.78 -1.12 0.81
C PHE A 134 8.52 0.25 0.14
N ILE A 135 8.29 1.30 0.91
CA ILE A 135 7.99 2.65 0.44
C ILE A 135 9.27 3.47 0.53
N LEU A 136 9.68 4.04 -0.60
CA LEU A 136 10.81 4.96 -0.68
C LEU A 136 10.36 6.37 -0.31
N PRO A 137 11.28 7.23 0.18
CA PRO A 137 10.96 8.58 0.63
C PRO A 137 10.11 9.41 -0.35
N GLN A 138 10.36 9.29 -1.66
CA GLN A 138 9.60 10.03 -2.67
C GLN A 138 8.12 9.63 -2.81
N HIS A 139 7.71 8.49 -2.23
CA HIS A 139 6.34 7.96 -2.29
C HIS A 139 5.63 8.04 -0.93
N GLU A 140 6.32 8.38 0.15
CA GLU A 140 5.78 8.38 1.51
C GLU A 140 4.58 9.34 1.66
N ALA A 141 4.71 10.58 1.18
CA ALA A 141 3.64 11.57 1.27
C ALA A 141 2.32 11.06 0.68
N PHE A 142 2.39 10.31 -0.42
CA PHE A 142 1.22 9.68 -1.03
C PHE A 142 0.73 8.49 -0.21
N ALA A 143 1.63 7.58 0.18
CA ALA A 143 1.29 6.34 0.89
C ALA A 143 0.58 6.61 2.22
N PHE A 144 1.04 7.62 2.96
CA PHE A 144 0.54 7.95 4.30
C PHE A 144 -0.62 8.96 4.31
N ALA A 145 -1.09 9.41 3.14
CA ALA A 145 -2.14 10.43 3.04
C ALA A 145 -3.41 10.04 3.82
N SER A 146 -3.92 8.82 3.64
CA SER A 146 -5.11 8.34 4.35
C SER A 146 -4.95 8.30 5.87
N ILE A 147 -3.73 8.01 6.36
CA ILE A 147 -3.43 8.00 7.80
C ILE A 147 -3.38 9.44 8.31
N ASN A 148 -2.74 10.36 7.57
CA ASN A 148 -2.69 11.76 7.93
C ASN A 148 -4.09 12.41 7.97
N ASP A 149 -4.93 12.13 6.97
CA ASP A 149 -6.32 12.60 6.93
C ASP A 149 -7.11 12.09 8.14
N TYR A 150 -6.91 10.81 8.49
CA TYR A 150 -7.54 10.20 9.65
C TYR A 150 -7.10 10.86 10.98
N LEU A 151 -5.80 11.09 11.16
CA LEU A 151 -5.27 11.81 12.32
C LEU A 151 -5.81 13.23 12.41
N GLN A 152 -5.91 13.93 11.27
CA GLN A 152 -6.44 15.29 11.21
C GLN A 152 -7.92 15.36 11.59
N GLN A 153 -8.74 14.39 11.13
CA GLN A 153 -10.15 14.30 11.49
C GLN A 153 -10.35 14.14 13.00
N HIS A 154 -9.55 13.29 13.64
CA HIS A 154 -9.57 13.11 15.09
C HIS A 154 -9.08 14.35 15.84
N THR A 155 -7.99 14.97 15.38
CA THR A 155 -7.43 16.20 15.97
C THR A 155 -8.45 17.33 15.98
N ARG A 156 -9.13 17.57 14.84
CA ARG A 156 -10.19 18.59 14.75
C ARG A 156 -11.35 18.31 15.68
N SER A 157 -11.74 17.04 15.81
CA SER A 157 -12.83 16.63 16.69
C SER A 157 -12.47 16.92 18.15
N LEU A 158 -11.23 16.66 18.56
CA LEU A 158 -10.75 16.91 19.92
C LEU A 158 -10.58 18.40 20.23
N ALA A 159 -10.02 19.18 19.30
CA ALA A 159 -9.76 20.62 19.49
C ALA A 159 -11.03 21.45 19.75
N LEU A 160 -12.20 20.95 19.37
CA LEU A 160 -13.48 21.63 19.47
C LEU A 160 -14.31 21.25 20.70
N LEU A 161 -13.80 20.37 21.57
CA LEU A 161 -14.55 19.89 22.73
C LEU A 161 -14.44 20.83 23.93
N SER A 162 -15.58 21.24 24.48
CA SER A 162 -15.64 21.72 25.87
C SER A 162 -15.48 20.55 26.86
N TRP A 163 -15.17 20.87 28.12
CA TRP A 163 -15.10 19.86 29.18
C TRP A 163 -16.43 19.11 29.36
N GLU A 164 -17.58 19.79 29.24
CA GLU A 164 -18.89 19.12 29.32
C GLU A 164 -19.12 18.18 28.12
N GLN A 165 -18.67 18.58 26.93
CA GLN A 165 -18.76 17.74 25.72
C GLN A 165 -17.83 16.53 25.79
N PHE A 166 -16.66 16.67 26.42
CA PHE A 166 -15.75 15.56 26.66
C PHE A 166 -16.40 14.52 27.60
N ILE A 167 -16.94 14.96 28.75
CA ILE A 167 -17.64 14.06 29.69
C ILE A 167 -18.82 13.36 29.01
N ALA A 168 -19.61 14.10 28.22
CA ALA A 168 -20.76 13.52 27.52
C ALA A 168 -20.38 12.47 26.46
N ASN A 169 -19.15 12.51 25.95
CA ASN A 169 -18.65 11.60 24.90
C ASN A 169 -17.47 10.74 25.38
N GLU A 170 -17.28 10.58 26.69
CA GLU A 170 -16.11 9.92 27.29
C GLU A 170 -15.87 8.52 26.71
N GLU A 171 -16.94 7.73 26.50
CA GLU A 171 -16.84 6.38 25.93
C GLU A 171 -16.27 6.40 24.49
N GLN A 172 -16.65 7.39 23.68
CA GLN A 172 -16.19 7.52 22.30
C GLN A 172 -14.79 8.13 22.21
N LEU A 173 -14.39 8.94 23.19
CA LEU A 173 -13.11 9.65 23.22
C LEU A 173 -12.04 8.92 24.03
N GLY A 174 -12.45 7.96 24.87
CA GLY A 174 -11.56 7.18 25.74
C GLY A 174 -10.47 6.40 24.98
N PHE A 175 -10.60 6.27 23.65
CA PHE A 175 -9.56 5.69 22.81
C PHE A 175 -8.22 6.43 22.91
N VAL A 176 -8.20 7.74 23.19
CA VAL A 176 -6.97 8.53 23.29
C VAL A 176 -6.07 8.07 24.45
N PHE A 177 -6.67 7.41 25.45
CA PHE A 177 -5.96 6.80 26.58
C PHE A 177 -5.69 5.32 26.39
N SER A 178 -6.11 4.74 25.26
CA SER A 178 -5.88 3.31 24.99
C SER A 178 -4.41 3.03 24.68
N GLY A 179 -3.94 1.86 25.12
CA GLY A 179 -2.58 1.41 24.83
C GLY A 179 -2.32 1.23 23.33
N ASP A 180 -3.33 0.79 22.57
CA ASP A 180 -3.20 0.61 21.12
C ASP A 180 -3.09 1.93 20.35
N TRP A 181 -3.83 2.95 20.78
CA TRP A 181 -3.69 4.30 20.24
C TRP A 181 -2.28 4.86 20.48
N THR A 182 -1.82 4.79 21.73
CA THR A 182 -0.47 5.25 22.11
C THR A 182 0.61 4.49 21.32
N ALA A 183 0.47 3.18 21.18
CA ALA A 183 1.38 2.35 20.41
C ALA A 183 1.37 2.70 18.91
N LEU A 184 0.20 3.00 18.34
CA LEU A 184 0.11 3.49 16.96
C LEU A 184 0.88 4.80 16.79
N MET A 185 0.60 5.80 17.65
CA MET A 185 1.24 7.13 17.56
C MET A 185 2.77 7.07 17.61
N ASN A 186 3.32 6.18 18.45
CA ASN A 186 4.76 5.97 18.57
C ASN A 186 5.37 5.19 17.39
N SER A 187 4.55 4.48 16.61
CA SER A 187 4.98 3.71 15.43
C SER A 187 4.86 4.47 14.10
N LEU A 188 4.27 5.67 14.13
CA LEU A 188 4.08 6.49 12.93
C LEU A 188 5.43 6.94 12.35
N PRO A 189 5.61 6.84 11.02
CA PRO A 189 6.85 7.26 10.37
C PRO A 189 6.95 8.79 10.29
N ASP A 190 8.12 9.27 9.89
CA ASP A 190 8.43 10.70 9.82
C ASP A 190 7.43 11.48 8.95
N ALA A 191 6.94 10.88 7.86
CA ALA A 191 5.92 11.44 6.99
C ALA A 191 4.59 11.80 7.69
N CYS A 192 4.35 11.27 8.90
CA CYS A 192 3.18 11.57 9.72
C CYS A 192 3.49 12.50 10.91
N THR A 193 4.75 12.91 11.10
CA THR A 193 5.20 13.63 12.32
C THR A 193 4.44 14.93 12.56
N ALA A 194 4.16 15.71 11.51
CA ALA A 194 3.44 16.98 11.65
C ALA A 194 2.05 16.78 12.27
N HIS A 195 1.25 15.88 11.68
CA HIS A 195 -0.10 15.55 12.16
C HIS A 195 -0.07 14.86 13.53
N ARG A 196 0.90 13.98 13.77
CA ARG A 196 1.10 13.35 15.08
C ARG A 196 1.32 14.40 16.17
N ASN A 197 2.23 15.34 15.94
CA ASN A 197 2.58 16.37 16.92
C ASN A 197 1.42 17.35 17.15
N GLU A 198 0.69 17.72 16.10
CA GLU A 198 -0.52 18.55 16.22
C GLU A 198 -1.56 17.88 17.13
N MET A 199 -1.77 16.57 16.94
CA MET A 199 -2.70 15.80 17.75
C MET A 199 -2.27 15.71 19.22
N ILE A 200 -0.98 15.43 19.48
CA ILE A 200 -0.43 15.37 20.84
C ILE A 200 -0.57 16.71 21.56
N ASN A 201 -0.35 17.83 20.85
CA ASN A 201 -0.49 19.16 21.43
C ASN A 201 -1.94 19.59 21.65
N THR A 202 -2.90 18.89 21.04
CA THR A 202 -4.34 19.16 21.17
C THR A 202 -4.95 18.41 22.36
N LEU A 203 -4.33 17.32 22.79
CA LEU A 203 -4.68 16.55 23.99
C LEU A 203 -4.15 17.23 25.26
#